data_AF-A0A6N7ILI6-F1
#
_entry.id   AF-A0A6N7ILI6-F1
#
_cell.length_a   1.000
_cell.length_b   1.000
_cell.length_c   1.000
_cell.angle_alpha   90.00
_cell.angle_beta   90.00
_cell.angle_gamma   90.00
#
_symmetry.space_group_name_H-M   'P 1'
#
loop_
_entity.id
_entity.type
_entity.pdbx_description
1 polymer ?
#
loop_
_entity_poly.entity_id
_entity_poly.type
_entity_poly.pdbx_seq_one_letter_code
_entity_poly.pdbx_strand_id
1 'polypeptide(L)'
;MISSSTELGTAVSTGRFKVGLTSSLSNYTALKEKGAPVEFLYPMEGGNYATVMYVGLIDGAPSPNAAKLLMNWFFTPEGIEATTKAGYLSTVPDAPAPNGIQRLDKVDEFKPTPLDEVPEVQGNTLAQLKTIFR
;
A
#
# COMPACT_ATOMS: atom_id res chain seq x y z
N MET A 1 8.41 15.66 14.34
CA MET A 1 7.35 14.85 13.69
C MET A 1 7.87 14.46 12.32
N ILE A 2 7.69 13.20 11.90
CA ILE A 2 7.96 12.80 10.51
C ILE A 2 6.66 13.03 9.74
N SER A 3 6.70 13.75 8.62
CA SER A 3 5.49 14.14 7.87
C SER A 3 5.30 13.40 6.56
N SER A 4 6.22 12.52 6.18
CA SER A 4 6.13 11.74 4.93
C SER A 4 6.84 10.39 5.01
N SER A 5 6.46 9.46 4.13
CA SER A 5 7.13 8.16 3.98
C SER A 5 8.57 8.30 3.48
N THR A 6 8.86 9.33 2.66
CA THR A 6 10.22 9.63 2.20
C THR A 6 11.10 10.07 3.36
N GLU A 7 10.63 10.98 4.21
CA GLU A 7 11.37 11.41 5.40
C GLU A 7 11.59 10.24 6.38
N LEU A 8 10.58 9.37 6.55
CA LEU A 8 10.70 8.15 7.34
C LEU A 8 11.85 7.27 6.84
N GLY A 9 11.89 7.04 5.53
CA GLY A 9 12.95 6.28 4.89
C GLY A 9 14.34 6.84 5.18
N THR A 10 14.52 8.15 5.05
CA THR A 10 15.79 8.83 5.40
C THR A 10 16.12 8.69 6.88
N ALA A 11 15.15 8.88 7.77
CA ALA A 11 15.38 8.84 9.20
C ALA A 11 15.75 7.44 9.71
N VAL A 12 15.21 6.38 9.11
CA VAL A 12 15.66 5.00 9.40
C VAL A 12 17.03 4.72 8.79
N SER A 13 17.24 5.09 7.53
CA SER A 13 18.52 4.85 6.82
C SER A 13 19.71 5.53 7.48
N THR A 14 19.50 6.71 8.08
CA THR A 14 20.53 7.48 8.81
C THR A 14 20.67 7.05 10.28
N GLY A 15 19.84 6.13 10.76
CA GLY A 15 19.85 5.66 12.14
C GLY A 15 19.21 6.61 13.16
N ARG A 16 18.59 7.72 12.72
CA ARG A 16 17.80 8.63 13.58
C ARG A 16 16.62 7.89 14.23
N PHE A 17 16.01 6.94 13.51
CA PHE A 17 15.09 5.96 14.08
C PHE A 17 15.57 4.56 13.75
N LYS A 18 15.31 3.60 14.65
CA LYS A 18 15.64 2.18 14.42
C LYS A 18 14.59 1.45 13.59
N VAL A 19 13.33 1.89 13.68
CA VAL A 19 12.17 1.28 13.03
C VAL A 19 11.28 2.39 12.50
N GLY A 20 10.66 2.16 11.34
CA GLY A 20 9.63 3.01 10.76
C GLY A 20 8.46 2.18 10.28
N LEU A 21 7.23 2.61 10.60
CA LEU A 21 6.01 1.98 10.12
C LEU A 21 5.64 2.57 8.75
N THR A 22 5.62 1.73 7.71
CA THR A 22 5.34 2.14 6.33
C THR A 22 4.63 1.03 5.57
N SER A 23 3.77 1.40 4.63
CA SER A 23 3.13 0.51 3.65
C SER A 23 3.73 0.65 2.25
N SER A 24 4.71 1.54 2.06
CA SER A 24 5.25 1.88 0.74
C SER A 24 6.45 1.01 0.38
N LEU A 25 6.18 -0.11 -0.30
CA LEU A 25 7.22 -0.99 -0.82
C LEU A 25 8.15 -0.28 -1.81
N SER A 26 7.62 0.55 -2.70
CA SER A 26 8.40 1.27 -3.71
C SER A 26 9.44 2.22 -3.10
N ASN A 27 9.10 2.93 -2.02
CA ASN A 27 10.07 3.76 -1.29
C ASN A 27 11.18 2.92 -0.66
N TYR A 28 10.86 1.75 -0.11
CA TYR A 28 11.86 0.82 0.40
C TYR A 28 12.79 0.30 -0.71
N THR A 29 12.23 -0.16 -1.83
CA THR A 29 13.02 -0.66 -2.96
C THR A 29 13.98 0.41 -3.45
N ALA A 30 13.53 1.65 -3.61
CA ALA A 30 14.38 2.77 -4.00
C ALA A 30 15.51 3.08 -3.00
N LEU A 31 15.30 2.83 -1.69
CA LEU A 31 16.35 2.97 -0.67
C LEU A 31 17.36 1.81 -0.76
N LYS A 32 16.88 0.57 -0.90
CA LYS A 32 17.73 -0.62 -1.07
C LYS A 32 18.61 -0.52 -2.32
N GLU A 33 18.04 -0.08 -3.44
CA GLU A 33 18.78 0.13 -4.70
C GLU A 33 19.89 1.18 -4.55
N LYS A 34 19.71 2.16 -3.66
CA LYS A 34 20.73 3.16 -3.30
C LYS A 34 21.73 2.67 -2.24
N GLY A 35 21.66 1.41 -1.83
CA GLY A 35 22.56 0.81 -0.84
C GLY A 35 22.25 1.20 0.61
N ALA A 36 21.03 1.68 0.90
CA ALA A 36 20.67 2.02 2.27
C ALA A 36 20.65 0.75 3.17
N PRO A 37 21.17 0.82 4.41
CA PRO A 37 21.24 -0.31 5.33
C PRO A 37 19.90 -0.53 6.05
N VAL A 38 18.82 -0.71 5.29
CA VAL A 38 17.45 -0.91 5.80
C VAL A 38 16.91 -2.25 5.35
N GLU A 39 15.97 -2.82 6.10
CA GLU A 39 15.28 -4.06 5.75
C GLU A 39 13.77 -3.84 5.84
N PHE A 40 13.00 -4.47 4.95
CA PHE A 40 11.54 -4.43 4.99
C PHE A 40 10.99 -5.73 5.53
N LEU A 41 10.32 -5.65 6.68
CA LEU A 41 9.72 -6.80 7.33
C LEU A 41 8.30 -6.99 6.77
N TYR A 42 8.17 -7.92 5.83
CA TYR A 42 6.88 -8.33 5.28
C TYR A 42 6.97 -9.75 4.70
N PRO A 43 5.96 -10.62 4.92
CA PRO A 43 4.83 -10.40 5.84
C PRO A 43 5.26 -10.50 7.30
N MET A 44 4.49 -9.89 8.19
CA MET A 44 4.62 -10.02 9.64
C MET A 44 3.69 -11.10 10.19
N GLU A 45 4.13 -11.78 11.24
CA GLU A 45 3.29 -12.67 12.05
C GLU A 45 2.22 -11.85 12.80
N GLY A 46 1.01 -12.40 12.94
CA GLY A 46 -0.11 -11.74 13.64
C GLY A 46 -0.96 -10.82 12.77
N GLY A 47 -0.75 -10.84 11.46
CA GLY A 47 -1.57 -10.12 10.47
C GLY A 47 -0.88 -8.90 9.89
N ASN A 48 -1.19 -8.63 8.63
CA ASN A 48 -0.61 -7.55 7.83
C ASN A 48 -1.67 -6.54 7.46
N TYR A 49 -1.32 -5.25 7.56
CA TYR A 49 -2.19 -4.20 7.07
C TYR A 49 -1.89 -3.92 5.59
N ALA A 50 -2.88 -4.13 4.74
CA ALA A 50 -2.82 -3.78 3.32
C ALA A 50 -3.76 -2.60 3.04
N THR A 51 -3.24 -1.59 2.34
CA THR A 51 -4.09 -0.53 1.79
C THR A 51 -4.64 -0.98 0.45
N VAL A 52 -5.96 -1.17 0.36
CA VAL A 52 -6.63 -1.46 -0.91
C VAL A 52 -6.74 -0.17 -1.73
N MET A 53 -6.26 -0.20 -2.96
CA MET A 53 -6.46 0.89 -3.92
C MET A 53 -7.66 0.59 -4.81
N TYR A 54 -8.57 1.55 -4.92
CA TYR A 54 -9.75 1.46 -5.77
C TYR A 54 -9.57 2.35 -6.99
N VAL A 55 -10.06 1.86 -8.14
CA VAL A 55 -10.21 2.67 -9.36
C VAL A 55 -11.71 2.82 -9.60
N GLY A 56 -12.16 4.07 -9.81
CA GLY A 56 -13.56 4.39 -9.99
C GLY A 56 -13.80 5.23 -11.24
N LEU A 57 -15.00 5.10 -11.81
CA LEU A 57 -15.50 5.97 -12.87
C LEU A 57 -16.21 7.17 -12.24
N ILE A 58 -15.75 8.37 -12.57
CA ILE A 58 -16.41 9.62 -12.15
C ILE A 58 -17.70 9.81 -12.95
N ASP A 59 -18.79 10.18 -12.27
CA ASP A 59 -20.06 10.49 -12.93
C ASP A 59 -19.90 11.71 -13.85
N GLY A 60 -20.49 11.63 -15.05
CA GLY A 60 -20.33 12.66 -16.08
C GLY A 60 -18.93 12.79 -16.68
N ALA A 61 -18.02 11.81 -16.48
CA ALA A 61 -16.71 11.83 -17.11
C ALA A 61 -16.80 12.05 -18.63
N PRO A 62 -15.93 12.88 -19.25
CA PRO A 62 -16.04 13.24 -20.66
C PRO A 62 -15.89 12.04 -21.62
N SER A 63 -15.23 10.98 -21.15
CA SER A 63 -14.97 9.76 -21.93
C SER A 63 -15.23 8.50 -21.09
N PRO A 64 -16.50 8.15 -20.81
CA PRO A 64 -16.83 7.06 -19.88
C PRO A 64 -16.42 5.68 -20.41
N ASN A 65 -16.44 5.49 -21.73
CA ASN A 65 -16.01 4.23 -22.34
C ASN A 65 -14.49 4.03 -22.25
N ALA A 66 -13.70 5.09 -22.39
CA ALA A 66 -12.25 5.03 -22.24
C ALA A 66 -11.86 4.72 -20.77
N ALA A 67 -12.55 5.33 -19.81
CA ALA A 67 -12.34 5.05 -18.39
C ALA A 67 -12.69 3.59 -18.04
N LYS A 68 -13.82 3.04 -18.56
CA LYS A 68 -14.15 1.61 -18.40
C LYS A 68 -13.09 0.69 -19.01
N LEU A 69 -12.57 1.05 -20.19
CA LEU A 69 -11.49 0.29 -20.83
C LEU A 69 -10.23 0.27 -19.96
N LEU A 70 -9.84 1.42 -19.39
CA LEU A 70 -8.69 1.51 -18.47
C LEU A 70 -8.92 0.68 -17.20
N MET A 71 -10.12 0.75 -16.61
CA MET A 71 -10.47 -0.07 -15.45
C MET A 71 -10.32 -1.57 -15.76
N ASN A 72 -10.81 -2.03 -16.90
CA ASN A 72 -10.65 -3.43 -17.33
C ASN A 72 -9.19 -3.78 -17.60
N TRP A 73 -8.43 -2.86 -18.18
CA TRP A 73 -7.02 -3.08 -18.52
C TRP A 73 -6.15 -3.37 -17.29
N PHE A 74 -6.43 -2.77 -16.12
CA PHE A 74 -5.70 -3.08 -14.87
C PHE A 74 -5.75 -4.56 -14.47
N PHE A 75 -6.74 -5.32 -14.95
CA PHE A 75 -6.91 -6.74 -14.64
C PHE A 75 -6.42 -7.68 -15.76
N THR A 76 -5.82 -7.16 -16.83
CA THR A 76 -5.16 -7.99 -17.85
C THR A 76 -3.72 -8.33 -17.42
N PRO A 77 -3.08 -9.35 -18.02
CA PRO A 77 -1.67 -9.65 -17.73
C PRO A 77 -0.74 -8.44 -17.86
N GLU A 78 -0.95 -7.59 -18.87
CA GLU A 78 -0.14 -6.39 -19.10
C GLU A 78 -0.37 -5.31 -18.03
N GLY A 79 -1.62 -5.12 -17.59
CA GLY A 79 -1.94 -4.19 -16.51
C GLY A 79 -1.39 -4.65 -15.16
N ILE A 80 -1.46 -5.95 -14.88
CA ILE A 80 -0.85 -6.58 -13.72
C ILE A 80 0.67 -6.40 -13.77
N GLU A 81 1.32 -6.70 -14.90
CA GLU A 81 2.76 -6.52 -15.05
C GLU A 81 3.18 -5.06 -14.83
N ALA A 82 2.44 -4.10 -15.39
CA ALA A 82 2.72 -2.68 -15.23
C ALA A 82 2.59 -2.23 -13.76
N THR A 83 1.56 -2.67 -13.06
CA THR A 83 1.34 -2.32 -11.65
C THR A 83 2.32 -3.02 -10.71
N THR A 84 2.65 -4.28 -10.96
CA THR A 84 3.70 -5.02 -10.24
C THR A 84 5.06 -4.35 -10.43
N LYS A 85 5.43 -3.91 -11.64
CA LYS A 85 6.67 -3.13 -11.86
C LYS A 85 6.70 -1.81 -11.07
N ALA A 86 5.55 -1.19 -10.86
CA ALA A 86 5.42 0.00 -10.03
C ALA A 86 5.42 -0.29 -8.51
N GLY A 87 5.53 -1.56 -8.10
CA GLY A 87 5.62 -1.98 -6.71
C GLY A 87 4.27 -2.25 -6.04
N TYR A 88 3.19 -2.37 -6.82
CA TYR A 88 1.87 -2.72 -6.28
C TYR A 88 1.62 -4.22 -6.29
N LEU A 89 0.90 -4.70 -5.28
CA LEU A 89 0.35 -6.05 -5.25
C LEU A 89 -1.00 -6.05 -5.97
N SER A 90 -1.18 -6.99 -6.91
CA SER A 90 -2.46 -7.19 -7.60
C SER A 90 -3.40 -8.04 -6.75
N THR A 91 -4.70 -7.76 -6.85
CA THR A 91 -5.78 -8.55 -6.24
C THR A 91 -6.22 -9.72 -7.13
N VAL A 92 -5.69 -9.83 -8.35
CA VAL A 92 -5.97 -10.96 -9.23
C VAL A 92 -5.28 -12.21 -8.69
N PRO A 93 -6.00 -13.35 -8.56
CA PRO A 93 -5.41 -14.60 -8.14
C PRO A 93 -4.21 -14.96 -9.02
N ASP A 94 -3.19 -15.48 -8.37
CA ASP A 94 -1.95 -15.88 -8.99
C ASP A 94 -1.03 -14.80 -9.58
N ALA A 95 -1.40 -13.52 -9.49
CA ALA A 95 -0.58 -12.42 -10.01
C ALA A 95 0.83 -12.37 -9.40
N PRO A 96 1.88 -12.04 -10.18
CA PRO A 96 3.23 -11.93 -9.67
C PRO A 96 3.35 -10.82 -8.62
N ALA A 97 4.09 -11.10 -7.56
CA ALA A 97 4.42 -10.12 -6.53
C ALA A 97 5.66 -9.30 -6.93
N PRO A 98 5.70 -8.01 -6.59
CA PRO A 98 6.87 -7.17 -6.84
C PRO A 98 8.05 -7.61 -5.97
N ASN A 99 9.28 -7.42 -6.47
CA ASN A 99 10.51 -7.43 -5.66
C ASN A 99 10.69 -8.66 -4.73
N GLY A 100 10.16 -9.81 -5.12
CA GLY A 100 10.30 -11.08 -4.37
C GLY A 100 9.54 -11.14 -3.05
N ILE A 101 8.68 -10.15 -2.75
CA ILE A 101 7.79 -10.25 -1.58
C ILE A 101 6.69 -11.28 -1.84
N GLN A 102 6.05 -11.74 -0.77
CA GLN A 102 4.97 -12.72 -0.87
C GLN A 102 3.75 -12.14 -1.58
N ARG A 103 3.11 -12.95 -2.42
CA ARG A 103 1.87 -12.60 -3.11
C ARG A 103 0.74 -12.41 -2.11
N LEU A 104 -0.16 -11.47 -2.43
CA LEU A 104 -1.25 -11.03 -1.57
C LEU A 104 -2.11 -12.21 -1.05
N ASP A 105 -2.51 -13.13 -1.93
CA ASP A 105 -3.31 -14.32 -1.58
C ASP A 105 -2.60 -15.33 -0.63
N LYS A 106 -1.33 -15.13 -0.32
CA LYS A 106 -0.56 -15.94 0.64
C LYS A 106 -0.21 -15.16 1.91
N VAL A 107 -0.69 -13.93 2.06
CA VAL A 107 -0.44 -13.11 3.24
C VAL A 107 -1.65 -13.18 4.17
N ASP A 108 -1.38 -13.35 5.46
CA ASP A 108 -2.38 -13.18 6.49
C ASP A 108 -2.66 -11.68 6.65
N GLU A 109 -3.76 -11.22 6.06
CA GLU A 109 -4.17 -9.82 6.05
C GLU A 109 -5.26 -9.54 7.07
N PHE A 110 -5.19 -8.36 7.70
CA PHE A 110 -6.34 -7.84 8.42
C PHE A 110 -7.50 -7.66 7.46
N LYS A 111 -8.70 -8.10 7.89
CA LYS A 111 -9.90 -7.90 7.10
C LYS A 111 -10.13 -6.39 6.89
N PRO A 112 -10.34 -5.94 5.65
CA PRO A 112 -10.64 -4.54 5.40
C PRO A 112 -11.94 -4.16 6.11
N THR A 113 -11.99 -2.95 6.64
CA THR A 113 -13.22 -2.38 7.18
C THR A 113 -14.28 -2.29 6.08
N PRO A 114 -15.51 -2.80 6.30
CA PRO A 114 -16.62 -2.61 5.37
C PRO A 114 -16.82 -1.13 5.04
N LEU A 115 -17.06 -0.80 3.76
CA LEU A 115 -17.07 0.59 3.29
C LEU A 115 -18.12 1.46 3.99
N ASP A 116 -19.25 0.87 4.38
CA ASP A 116 -20.32 1.49 5.15
C ASP A 116 -19.95 1.78 6.61
N GLU A 117 -19.00 1.03 7.17
CA GLU A 117 -18.49 1.22 8.53
C GLU A 117 -17.29 2.20 8.60
N VAL A 118 -16.62 2.47 7.47
CA VAL A 118 -15.43 3.34 7.41
C VAL A 118 -15.62 4.69 8.11
N PRO A 119 -16.73 5.43 7.93
CA PRO A 119 -16.90 6.72 8.60
C PRO A 119 -16.89 6.62 10.13
N GLU A 120 -17.54 5.59 10.68
CA GLU A 120 -17.61 5.36 12.12
C GLU A 120 -16.23 4.94 12.67
N VAL A 121 -15.59 3.96 12.03
CA VAL A 121 -14.28 3.44 12.44
C VAL A 121 -13.22 4.53 12.41
N GLN A 122 -13.21 5.38 11.37
CA GLN A 122 -12.29 6.51 11.29
C GLN A 122 -12.58 7.57 12.38
N GLY A 123 -13.85 7.87 12.64
CA GLY A 123 -14.25 8.79 13.71
C GLY A 123 -13.74 8.32 15.08
N ASN A 124 -13.94 7.04 15.39
CA ASN A 124 -13.49 6.41 16.63
C ASN A 124 -11.96 6.41 16.74
N THR A 125 -11.26 6.10 15.64
CA THR A 125 -9.79 6.10 15.59
C THR A 125 -9.23 7.49 15.87
N LEU A 126 -9.80 8.54 15.29
CA LEU A 126 -9.35 9.92 15.54
C LEU A 126 -9.53 10.31 17.01
N ALA A 127 -10.64 9.90 17.64
CA ALA A 127 -10.86 10.16 19.06
C ALA A 127 -9.79 9.48 19.92
N GLN A 128 -9.43 8.22 19.63
CA GLN A 128 -8.37 7.49 20.33
C GLN A 128 -6.99 8.12 20.10
N LEU A 129 -6.66 8.51 18.87
CA LEU A 129 -5.37 9.12 18.58
C LEU A 129 -5.16 10.42 19.37
N LYS A 130 -6.22 11.22 19.57
CA LYS A 130 -6.18 12.43 20.40
C LYS A 130 -5.97 12.16 21.89
N THR A 131 -6.30 10.97 22.40
CA THR A 131 -6.03 10.62 23.81
C THR A 131 -4.59 10.15 24.00
N ILE A 132 -4.01 9.50 22.99
CA ILE A 132 -2.65 8.96 23.02
C ILE A 132 -1.62 10.05 22.72
N PHE A 133 -1.87 10.85 21.67
CA PHE A 133 -0.97 11.88 21.18
C PHE A 133 -1.54 13.26 21.56
N ARG A 134 -0.90 13.93 22.52
CA ARG A 134 -1.18 15.32 22.91
C ARG A 134 -0.25 16.28 22.17
#